data_AF-A0A2P6QRT1-F1
#
_entry.id   AF-A0A2P6QRT1-F1
#
_cell.length_a   1.000
_cell.length_b   1.000
_cell.length_c   1.000
_cell.angle_alpha   90.00
_cell.angle_beta   90.00
_cell.angle_gamma   90.00
#
_symmetry.space_group_name_H-M   'P 1'
#
loop_
_entity.id
_entity.type
_entity.pdbx_description
1 polymer ?
#
loop_
_entity_poly.entity_id
_entity_poly.type
_entity_poly.pdbx_seq_one_letter_code
_entity_poly.pdbx_strand_id
1 'polypeptide(L)'
;MKTKKYKNINRERDPEEEEAAETEGTDDEIIVLRDPLELFGLDIMLNILSNLDARSGVLSLLVCHAWNGVACSDRLWSSKCEELWLGKAHMPRLLQVWGLLRLAAYSLSIVDGKRSRIMRDDLCDHVWEFHFNEAAPEYWRRLDPYWNGAGSLMRCYFHPDGSQTADHGDQVWGSHD
;
A
#
# COMPACT_ATOMS: atom_id res chain seq x y z
N MET A 1 -0.68 -36.98 -15.49
CA MET A 1 -0.16 -35.65 -15.17
C MET A 1 1.14 -35.46 -15.96
N LYS A 2 1.10 -34.82 -17.13
CA LYS A 2 2.28 -34.70 -18.02
C LYS A 2 3.00 -33.38 -17.73
N THR A 3 4.17 -33.46 -17.11
CA THR A 3 5.07 -32.32 -16.89
C THR A 3 5.71 -31.88 -18.20
N LYS A 4 5.40 -30.67 -18.67
CA LYS A 4 6.08 -30.04 -19.82
C LYS A 4 7.49 -29.61 -19.39
N LYS A 5 8.51 -30.08 -20.11
CA LYS A 5 9.91 -29.66 -19.96
C LYS A 5 10.09 -28.31 -20.66
N TYR A 6 10.54 -27.30 -19.92
CA TYR A 6 10.94 -26.01 -20.48
C TYR A 6 12.46 -26.03 -20.67
N LYS A 7 12.92 -25.87 -21.93
CA LYS A 7 14.34 -25.69 -22.26
C LYS A 7 14.57 -24.22 -22.58
N ASN A 8 15.50 -23.61 -21.85
CA ASN A 8 16.02 -22.28 -22.15
C ASN A 8 17.13 -22.46 -23.19
N ILE A 9 16.91 -22.02 -24.43
CA ILE A 9 17.89 -22.17 -25.52
C ILE A 9 18.69 -20.88 -25.58
N ASN A 10 19.89 -20.92 -25.01
CA ASN A 10 20.94 -19.97 -25.34
C ASN A 10 22.25 -20.75 -25.48
N ARG A 11 22.52 -21.26 -26.69
CA ARG A 11 23.84 -21.69 -27.16
C ARG A 11 23.89 -21.59 -28.69
N GLU A 12 24.75 -20.72 -29.20
CA GLU A 12 25.21 -20.70 -30.59
C GLU A 12 25.74 -22.10 -30.96
N ARG A 13 25.32 -22.66 -32.11
CA ARG A 13 25.93 -23.87 -32.70
C ARG A 13 25.65 -24.06 -34.19
N ASP A 14 26.60 -24.76 -34.81
CA ASP A 14 27.07 -24.75 -36.20
C ASP A 14 26.09 -25.16 -37.33
N PRO A 15 26.31 -24.67 -38.57
CA PRO A 15 25.38 -24.78 -39.70
C PRO A 15 25.40 -26.12 -40.48
N GLU A 16 25.97 -27.20 -39.95
CA GLU A 16 26.16 -28.45 -40.70
C GLU A 16 25.30 -29.66 -40.24
N GLU A 17 24.42 -29.53 -39.25
CA GLU A 17 23.65 -30.67 -38.72
C GLU A 17 22.16 -30.77 -39.14
N GLU A 18 21.66 -29.92 -40.06
CA GLU A 18 20.21 -29.83 -40.32
C GLU A 18 19.72 -30.35 -41.70
N GLU A 19 20.49 -31.18 -42.41
CA GLU A 19 20.02 -31.78 -43.68
C GLU A 19 19.36 -33.18 -43.53
N ALA A 20 19.08 -33.64 -42.31
CA ALA A 20 18.56 -35.00 -42.10
C ALA A 20 17.54 -35.11 -40.95
N ALA A 21 16.40 -34.41 -41.04
CA ALA A 21 15.21 -34.75 -40.25
C ALA A 21 13.91 -34.19 -40.86
N GLU A 22 13.64 -34.49 -42.13
CA GLU A 22 12.27 -34.40 -42.65
C GLU A 22 11.46 -35.60 -42.12
N THR A 23 10.68 -35.41 -41.05
CA THR A 23 9.52 -36.27 -40.80
C THR A 23 8.52 -35.61 -39.85
N GLU A 24 7.29 -35.45 -40.37
CA GLU A 24 6.02 -35.22 -39.66
C GLU A 24 5.84 -33.87 -38.95
N GLY A 25 5.48 -32.87 -39.75
CA GLY A 25 4.92 -31.59 -39.29
C GLY A 25 3.59 -31.78 -38.57
N THR A 26 3.66 -31.84 -37.24
CA THR A 26 2.60 -31.31 -36.39
C THR A 26 2.91 -29.83 -36.23
N ASP A 27 1.99 -28.95 -36.63
CA ASP A 27 2.05 -27.50 -36.42
C ASP A 27 2.00 -27.18 -34.92
N ASP A 28 3.02 -27.59 -34.17
CA ASP A 28 3.29 -27.08 -32.84
C ASP A 28 3.82 -25.66 -33.02
N GLU A 29 2.90 -24.69 -33.06
CA GLU A 29 3.18 -23.26 -33.03
C GLU A 29 4.31 -22.99 -32.01
N ILE A 30 5.51 -22.67 -32.49
CA ILE A 30 6.63 -22.32 -31.64
C ILE A 30 6.29 -20.97 -31.00
N ILE A 31 5.71 -21.01 -29.80
CA ILE A 31 5.45 -19.80 -29.02
C ILE A 31 6.81 -19.28 -28.56
N VAL A 32 7.36 -18.33 -29.32
CA VAL A 32 8.54 -17.58 -28.91
C VAL A 32 8.15 -16.71 -27.71
N LEU A 33 8.45 -17.19 -26.51
CA LEU A 33 8.29 -16.46 -25.26
C LEU A 33 9.31 -15.31 -25.21
N ARG A 34 8.88 -14.13 -25.64
CA ARG A 34 9.64 -12.88 -25.45
C ARG A 34 9.28 -12.24 -24.11
N ASP A 35 10.22 -11.52 -23.51
CA ASP A 35 9.97 -10.78 -22.27
C ASP A 35 8.87 -9.73 -22.52
N PRO A 36 7.74 -9.78 -21.78
CA PRO A 36 6.69 -8.77 -21.88
C PRO A 36 7.21 -7.34 -21.69
N LEU A 37 8.24 -7.17 -20.86
CA LEU A 37 8.83 -5.86 -20.63
C LEU A 37 9.57 -5.32 -21.87
N GLU A 38 10.26 -6.18 -22.62
CA GLU A 38 10.91 -5.80 -23.88
C GLU A 38 9.87 -5.54 -24.98
N LEU A 39 8.78 -6.29 -24.99
CA LEU A 39 7.72 -6.17 -26.00
C LEU A 39 6.85 -4.93 -25.81
N PHE A 40 6.39 -4.69 -24.57
CA PHE A 40 5.39 -3.67 -24.28
C PHE A 40 5.99 -2.38 -23.69
N GLY A 41 7.24 -2.43 -23.25
CA GLY A 41 7.90 -1.32 -22.59
C GLY A 41 7.37 -1.02 -21.18
N LEU A 42 7.93 0.03 -20.59
CA LEU A 42 7.73 0.37 -19.17
C LEU A 42 6.28 0.75 -18.83
N ASP A 43 5.62 1.57 -19.65
CA ASP A 43 4.31 2.13 -19.33
C ASP A 43 3.21 1.06 -19.32
N ILE A 44 3.20 0.19 -20.32
CA ILE A 44 2.24 -0.91 -20.39
C ILE A 44 2.55 -1.92 -19.28
N MET A 45 3.83 -2.21 -19.03
CA MET A 45 4.20 -3.09 -17.92
C MET A 45 3.74 -2.54 -16.56
N LEU A 46 3.88 -1.23 -16.32
CA LEU A 46 3.34 -0.57 -15.11
C LEU A 46 1.83 -0.76 -15.00
N ASN A 47 1.09 -0.57 -16.08
CA ASN A 47 -0.37 -0.78 -16.10
C ASN A 47 -0.74 -2.25 -15.86
N ILE A 48 0.03 -3.21 -16.36
CA ILE A 48 -0.19 -4.63 -16.07
C ILE A 48 0.04 -4.88 -14.58
N LEU A 49 1.18 -4.45 -14.05
CA LEU A 49 1.56 -4.68 -12.65
C LEU A 49 0.65 -3.94 -11.66
N SER A 50 0.05 -2.81 -12.04
CA SER A 50 -0.90 -2.09 -11.18
C SER A 50 -2.17 -2.89 -10.88
N ASN A 51 -2.54 -3.84 -11.75
CA ASN A 51 -3.69 -4.73 -11.56
C ASN A 51 -3.39 -5.93 -10.64
N LEU A 52 -2.12 -6.17 -10.29
CA LEU A 52 -1.76 -7.26 -9.38
C LEU A 52 -2.08 -6.90 -7.94
N ASP A 53 -2.33 -7.90 -7.09
CA ASP A 53 -2.39 -7.69 -5.64
C ASP A 53 -0.99 -7.36 -5.09
N ALA A 54 -0.93 -6.82 -3.86
CA ALA A 54 0.33 -6.38 -3.27
C ALA A 54 1.36 -7.52 -3.16
N ARG A 55 0.93 -8.76 -2.88
CA ARG A 55 1.85 -9.90 -2.78
C ARG A 55 2.48 -10.22 -4.13
N SER A 56 1.69 -10.31 -5.19
CA SER A 56 2.20 -10.56 -6.55
C SER A 56 3.05 -9.39 -7.07
N GLY A 57 2.72 -8.15 -6.68
CA GLY A 57 3.56 -6.97 -6.93
C GLY A 57 4.95 -7.09 -6.28
N VAL A 58 5.04 -7.49 -5.01
CA VAL A 58 6.34 -7.74 -4.35
C VAL A 58 7.10 -8.88 -5.04
N LEU A 59 6.43 -9.98 -5.40
CA LEU A 59 7.09 -11.10 -6.08
C LEU A 59 7.69 -10.70 -7.43
N SER A 60 7.09 -9.73 -8.12
CA SER A 60 7.62 -9.19 -9.39
C SER A 60 8.99 -8.54 -9.22
N LEU A 61 9.34 -8.06 -8.01
CA LEU A 61 10.67 -7.54 -7.68
C LEU A 61 11.77 -8.60 -7.77
N LEU A 62 11.40 -9.88 -7.65
CA LEU A 62 12.32 -11.02 -7.57
C LEU A 62 12.56 -11.70 -8.92
N VAL A 63 11.90 -11.24 -9.99
CA VAL A 63 11.98 -11.85 -11.32
C VAL A 63 13.33 -11.55 -11.98
N CYS A 64 13.64 -10.28 -12.17
CA CYS A 64 14.91 -9.80 -12.72
C CYS A 64 15.12 -8.31 -12.41
N HIS A 65 16.30 -7.76 -12.72
CA HIS A 65 16.60 -6.34 -12.49
C HIS A 65 15.67 -5.38 -13.24
N ALA A 66 15.29 -5.72 -14.48
CA ALA A 66 14.42 -4.87 -15.28
C ALA A 66 12.99 -4.83 -14.70
N TRP A 67 12.43 -5.98 -14.33
CA TRP A 67 11.15 -6.08 -13.63
C TRP A 67 11.20 -5.40 -12.25
N ASN A 68 12.31 -5.53 -11.53
CA ASN A 68 12.50 -4.84 -10.25
C ASN A 68 12.39 -3.33 -10.40
N GLY A 69 13.01 -2.74 -11.43
CA GLY A 69 12.91 -1.31 -11.71
C GLY A 69 11.46 -0.83 -11.89
N VAL A 70 10.62 -1.63 -12.57
CA VAL A 70 9.20 -1.32 -12.78
C VAL A 70 8.38 -1.56 -11.51
N ALA A 71 8.56 -2.73 -10.87
CA ALA A 71 7.81 -3.13 -9.70
C ALA A 71 8.16 -2.31 -8.44
N CYS A 72 9.31 -1.64 -8.39
CA CYS A 72 9.67 -0.67 -7.34
C CYS A 72 9.00 0.71 -7.52
N SER A 73 8.28 0.95 -8.61
CA SER A 73 7.75 2.28 -8.95
C SER A 73 6.80 2.83 -7.89
N ASP A 74 7.05 4.07 -7.44
CA ASP A 74 6.19 4.77 -6.50
C ASP A 74 4.76 4.94 -7.01
N ARG A 75 4.56 5.04 -8.34
CA ARG A 75 3.23 5.14 -8.93
C ARG A 75 2.38 3.89 -8.66
N LEU A 76 3.00 2.72 -8.73
CA LEU A 76 2.34 1.44 -8.44
C LEU A 76 1.99 1.31 -6.96
N TRP A 77 2.94 1.66 -6.08
CA TRP A 77 2.75 1.52 -4.64
C TRP A 77 1.92 2.63 -4.00
N SER A 78 1.82 3.81 -4.63
CA SER A 78 0.95 4.88 -4.15
C SER A 78 -0.51 4.44 -4.09
N SER A 79 -1.04 3.85 -5.17
CA SER A 79 -2.40 3.33 -5.21
C SER A 79 -2.64 2.22 -4.18
N LYS A 80 -1.65 1.33 -3.99
CA LYS A 80 -1.73 0.26 -2.97
C LYS A 80 -1.69 0.81 -1.54
N CYS A 81 -0.92 1.86 -1.30
CA CYS A 81 -0.91 2.55 -0.01
C CYS A 81 -2.25 3.23 0.26
N GLU A 82 -2.83 3.91 -0.72
CA GLU A 82 -4.16 4.52 -0.60
C GLU A 82 -5.22 3.47 -0.23
N GLU A 83 -5.22 2.32 -0.91
CA GLU A 83 -6.11 1.21 -0.57
C GLU A 83 -5.85 0.68 0.85
N LEU A 84 -4.58 0.45 1.22
CA LEU A 84 -4.21 -0.05 2.54
C LEU A 84 -4.54 0.93 3.68
N TRP A 85 -4.50 2.23 3.40
CA TRP A 85 -4.75 3.29 4.38
C TRP A 85 -6.21 3.70 4.44
N LEU A 86 -7.04 3.25 3.50
CA LEU A 86 -8.46 3.52 3.49
C LEU A 86 -9.11 3.04 4.80
N GLY A 87 -9.79 3.96 5.48
CA GLY A 87 -10.51 3.68 6.74
C GLY A 87 -9.62 3.50 7.97
N LYS A 88 -8.30 3.67 7.87
CA LYS A 88 -7.43 3.69 9.06
C LYS A 88 -7.52 5.06 9.73
N ALA A 89 -7.79 5.07 11.04
CA ALA A 89 -7.94 6.30 11.82
C ALA A 89 -6.64 7.11 11.95
N HIS A 90 -5.49 6.44 11.95
CA HIS A 90 -4.20 7.08 12.16
C HIS A 90 -3.10 6.44 11.33
N MET A 91 -2.30 7.27 10.64
CA MET A 91 -1.04 6.89 10.02
C MET A 91 0.11 7.55 10.79
N PRO A 92 1.08 6.78 11.29
CA PRO A 92 2.28 7.33 11.93
C PRO A 92 2.95 8.39 11.05
N ARG A 93 3.38 9.50 11.64
CA ARG A 93 4.05 10.60 10.91
C ARG A 93 5.30 10.15 10.17
N LEU A 94 5.95 9.09 10.65
CA LEU A 94 7.10 8.48 9.99
C LEU A 94 6.79 8.04 8.54
N LEU A 95 5.54 7.66 8.26
CA LEU A 95 5.07 7.29 6.91
C LEU A 95 4.80 8.50 6.01
N GLN A 96 4.73 9.70 6.60
CA GLN A 96 4.47 10.98 5.92
C GLN A 96 5.77 11.77 5.67
N VAL A 97 6.93 11.23 6.08
CA VAL A 97 8.24 11.86 5.87
C VAL A 97 8.53 11.98 4.38
N TRP A 98 8.93 13.17 3.95
CA TRP A 98 9.27 13.46 2.57
C TRP A 98 10.46 12.61 2.11
N GLY A 99 10.35 11.96 0.95
CA GLY A 99 11.40 11.10 0.37
C GLY A 99 11.32 9.62 0.74
N LEU A 100 10.32 9.18 1.52
CA LEU A 100 10.11 7.75 1.76
C LEU A 100 9.48 7.09 0.51
N LEU A 101 10.14 6.04 0.00
CA LEU A 101 9.61 5.23 -1.10
C LEU A 101 8.27 4.60 -0.70
N ARG A 102 7.31 4.56 -1.64
CA ARG A 102 5.95 4.06 -1.38
C ARG A 102 5.93 2.57 -1.07
N LEU A 103 6.81 1.79 -1.68
CA LEU A 103 7.01 0.38 -1.31
C LEU A 103 7.45 0.23 0.15
N ALA A 104 8.34 1.11 0.63
CA ALA A 104 8.79 1.10 2.02
C ALA A 104 7.65 1.54 2.97
N ALA A 105 6.91 2.59 2.60
CA ALA A 105 5.73 3.03 3.36
C ALA A 105 4.68 1.91 3.46
N TYR A 106 4.41 1.20 2.36
CA TYR A 106 3.52 0.04 2.35
C TYR A 106 4.01 -1.05 3.31
N SER A 107 5.29 -1.43 3.19
CA SER A 107 5.90 -2.48 4.02
C SER A 107 5.83 -2.15 5.51
N LEU A 108 6.19 -0.90 5.88
CA LEU A 108 6.08 -0.41 7.25
C LEU A 108 4.63 -0.42 7.73
N SER A 109 3.67 -0.04 6.90
CA SER A 109 2.24 -0.06 7.24
C SER A 109 1.70 -1.47 7.52
N ILE A 110 2.22 -2.49 6.84
CA ILE A 110 1.85 -3.89 7.09
C ILE A 110 2.43 -4.39 8.41
N VAL A 111 3.67 -4.02 8.72
CA VAL A 111 4.31 -4.35 10.02
C VAL A 111 3.57 -3.64 11.15
N ASP A 112 3.25 -2.36 10.96
CA ASP A 112 2.53 -1.52 11.90
C ASP A 112 1.13 -2.07 12.20
N GLY A 113 0.39 -2.49 11.17
CA GLY A 113 -0.95 -3.07 11.33
C GLY A 113 -1.00 -4.40 12.09
N LYS A 114 0.15 -5.04 12.35
CA LYS A 114 0.24 -6.25 13.19
C LYS A 114 0.46 -5.93 14.66
N ARG A 115 0.67 -4.66 15.03
CA ARG A 115 0.79 -4.26 16.43
C ARG A 115 -0.55 -4.46 17.14
N SER A 116 -0.48 -4.93 18.38
CA SER A 116 -1.64 -5.07 19.28
C SER A 116 -1.68 -4.03 20.40
N ARG A 117 -0.71 -3.10 20.42
CA ARG A 117 -0.57 -2.07 21.46
C ARG A 117 -0.36 -0.70 20.85
N ILE A 118 -1.13 0.26 21.34
CA ILE A 118 -0.98 1.69 21.08
C ILE A 118 0.21 2.20 21.89
N MET A 119 1.09 2.98 21.25
CA MET A 119 2.25 3.61 21.84
C MET A 119 1.94 5.07 22.16
N ARG A 120 2.76 5.67 23.04
CA ARG A 120 2.64 7.09 23.39
C ARG A 120 2.62 7.99 22.16
N ASP A 121 3.52 7.72 21.21
CA ASP A 121 3.65 8.57 20.01
C ASP A 121 2.41 8.46 19.10
N ASP A 122 1.71 7.31 19.07
CA ASP A 122 0.44 7.16 18.33
C ASP A 122 -0.64 8.11 18.89
N LEU A 123 -0.60 8.39 20.20
CA LEU A 123 -1.53 9.33 20.85
C LEU A 123 -1.11 10.78 20.62
N CYS A 124 0.19 11.07 20.73
CA CYS A 124 0.73 12.44 20.73
C CYS A 124 0.90 13.01 19.32
N ASP A 125 1.10 12.17 18.31
CA ASP A 125 1.34 12.61 16.92
C ASP A 125 0.05 13.03 16.20
N HIS A 126 -1.11 12.82 16.83
CA HIS A 126 -2.42 13.01 16.24
C HIS A 126 -3.29 13.98 17.04
N VAL A 127 -4.09 14.77 16.33
CA VAL A 127 -5.16 15.56 16.92
C VAL A 127 -6.42 14.71 16.89
N TRP A 128 -6.96 14.39 18.06
CA TRP A 128 -8.12 13.52 18.15
C TRP A 128 -9.40 14.33 18.06
N GLU A 129 -10.14 14.14 16.98
CA GLU A 129 -11.48 14.71 16.79
C GLU A 129 -12.54 13.71 17.22
N PHE A 130 -13.53 14.15 17.99
CA PHE A 130 -14.58 13.28 18.49
C PHE A 130 -15.91 14.03 18.66
N HIS A 131 -16.99 13.25 18.73
CA HIS A 131 -18.34 13.71 19.06
C HIS A 131 -19.05 12.66 19.91
N PHE A 132 -20.06 13.06 20.65
CA PHE A 132 -20.95 12.16 21.37
C PHE A 132 -21.92 11.48 20.41
N ASN A 133 -22.23 10.21 20.66
CA ASN A 133 -23.28 9.52 19.92
C ASN A 133 -24.69 9.99 20.35
N GLU A 134 -25.72 9.57 19.62
CA GLU A 134 -27.11 9.97 19.90
C GLU A 134 -27.60 9.51 21.28
N ALA A 135 -27.04 8.41 21.80
CA ALA A 135 -27.37 7.86 23.10
C ALA A 135 -26.83 8.70 24.28
N ALA A 136 -25.96 9.69 24.02
CA ALA A 136 -25.47 10.57 25.07
C ALA A 136 -26.61 11.44 25.65
N PRO A 137 -26.59 11.72 26.97
CA PRO A 137 -27.54 12.63 27.59
C PRO A 137 -27.65 13.96 26.84
N GLU A 138 -28.86 14.53 26.81
CA GLU A 138 -29.15 15.78 26.10
C GLU A 138 -28.24 16.93 26.53
N TYR A 139 -27.82 16.95 27.80
CA TYR A 139 -26.84 17.92 28.29
C TYR A 139 -25.55 17.91 27.45
N TRP A 140 -24.90 16.75 27.29
CA TRP A 140 -23.66 16.62 26.53
C TRP A 140 -23.85 16.89 25.05
N ARG A 141 -24.96 16.42 24.47
CA ARG A 141 -25.29 16.71 23.06
C ARG A 141 -25.48 18.20 22.79
N ARG A 142 -26.01 18.98 23.73
CA ARG A 142 -26.13 20.45 23.55
C ARG A 142 -24.78 21.16 23.53
N LEU A 143 -23.79 20.64 24.23
CA LEU A 143 -22.43 21.17 24.25
C LEU A 143 -21.61 20.74 23.02
N ASP A 144 -22.02 19.67 22.35
CA ASP A 144 -21.32 19.10 21.20
C ASP A 144 -21.60 19.87 19.89
N PRO A 145 -20.55 20.42 19.23
CA PRO A 145 -20.64 21.09 17.93
C PRO A 145 -21.34 20.29 16.83
N TYR A 146 -21.22 18.96 16.84
CA TYR A 146 -21.84 18.09 15.86
C TYR A 146 -23.38 18.15 15.94
N TRP A 147 -23.92 18.15 17.17
CA TRP A 147 -25.36 18.10 17.41
C TRP A 147 -26.02 19.47 17.37
N ASN A 148 -25.32 20.53 17.77
CA ASN A 148 -25.85 21.89 17.77
C ASN A 148 -25.56 22.66 16.45
N GLY A 149 -24.82 22.04 15.52
CA GLY A 149 -24.50 22.62 14.21
C GLY A 149 -23.48 23.76 14.25
N ALA A 150 -22.75 23.93 15.36
CA ALA A 150 -21.84 25.06 15.59
C ALA A 150 -20.47 24.93 14.88
N GLY A 151 -20.21 23.84 14.15
CA GLY A 151 -19.05 23.74 13.26
C GLY A 151 -18.12 22.56 13.57
N SER A 152 -16.84 22.83 13.83
CA SER A 152 -15.79 21.80 13.95
C SER A 152 -16.03 20.87 15.13
N LEU A 153 -15.67 19.59 14.97
CA LEU A 153 -15.72 18.60 16.04
C LEU A 153 -14.82 19.01 17.21
N MET A 154 -15.13 18.49 18.40
CA MET A 154 -14.29 18.70 19.58
C MET A 154 -12.93 18.03 19.40
N ARG A 155 -11.88 18.63 19.96
CA ARG A 155 -10.49 18.19 19.82
C ARG A 155 -9.84 17.94 21.17
N CYS A 156 -9.07 16.85 21.24
CA CYS A 156 -8.21 16.54 22.36
C CYS A 156 -6.77 16.32 21.89
N TYR A 157 -5.83 16.80 22.70
CA TYR A 157 -4.40 16.74 22.46
C TYR A 157 -3.71 15.98 23.59
N PHE A 158 -2.95 14.94 23.24
CA PHE A 158 -2.11 14.21 24.19
C PHE A 158 -0.67 14.69 24.10
N HIS A 159 -0.05 14.94 25.24
CA HIS A 159 1.32 15.45 25.30
C HIS A 159 2.30 14.38 25.78
N PRO A 160 3.59 14.46 25.39
CA PRO A 160 4.61 13.47 25.78
C PRO A 160 4.85 13.36 27.29
N ASP A 161 4.50 14.41 28.06
CA ASP A 161 4.58 14.45 29.53
C ASP A 161 3.36 13.78 30.21
N GLY A 162 2.40 13.30 29.43
CA GLY A 162 1.18 12.65 29.90
C GLY A 162 0.03 13.63 30.17
N SER A 163 0.23 14.93 30.01
CA SER A 163 -0.85 15.91 30.11
C SER A 163 -1.79 15.82 28.90
N GLN A 164 -3.01 16.32 29.08
CA GLN A 164 -4.04 16.38 28.05
C GLN A 164 -4.60 17.80 28.01
N THR A 165 -4.85 18.31 26.80
CA THR A 165 -5.47 19.63 26.61
C THR A 165 -6.58 19.56 25.57
N ALA A 166 -7.46 20.55 25.57
CA ALA A 166 -8.49 20.74 24.57
C ALA A 166 -8.42 22.16 23.99
N ASP A 167 -9.27 22.46 23.00
CA ASP A 167 -9.35 23.81 22.43
C ASP A 167 -9.80 24.85 23.47
N HIS A 168 -9.31 26.08 23.33
CA HIS A 168 -9.62 27.15 24.27
C HIS A 168 -11.12 27.47 24.24
N GLY A 169 -11.80 27.34 25.39
CA GLY A 169 -13.24 27.54 25.51
C GLY A 169 -14.07 26.28 25.27
N ASP A 170 -13.44 25.10 25.15
CA ASP A 170 -14.14 23.82 25.17
C ASP A 170 -14.85 23.64 26.53
N GLN A 171 -16.18 23.71 26.48
CA GLN A 171 -17.05 23.60 27.65
C GLN A 171 -17.22 22.17 28.14
N VAL A 172 -16.82 21.16 27.35
CA VAL A 172 -16.90 19.74 27.70
C VAL A 172 -15.67 19.31 28.48
N TRP A 173 -14.47 19.73 28.04
CA TRP A 173 -13.21 19.37 28.70
C TRP A 173 -12.75 20.32 29.80
N GLY A 174 -13.25 21.57 29.82
CA GLY A 174 -12.82 22.62 30.77
C GLY A 174 -13.77 22.89 31.95
N SER A 175 -14.77 22.04 32.21
CA SER A 175 -15.86 22.32 33.16
C SER A 175 -15.87 21.45 34.43
N HIS A 176 -14.83 20.64 34.66
CA HIS A 176 -14.72 19.79 35.85
C HIS A 176 -13.32 19.88 36.48
N ASP A 177 -12.99 21.06 37.01
CA ASP A 177 -12.06 21.23 38.14
C ASP A 177 -12.69 22.19 39.15
#